data_AF-A0A8D3D1P7-F1
#
_entry.id   AF-A0A8D3D1P7-F1
#
_cell.length_a   1.000
_cell.length_b   1.000
_cell.length_c   1.000
_cell.angle_alpha   90.00
_cell.angle_beta   90.00
_cell.angle_gamma   90.00
#
_symmetry.space_group_name_H-M   'P 1'
#
loop_
_entity.id
_entity.type
_entity.pdbx_description
1 polymer ?
#
loop_
_entity_poly.entity_id
_entity_poly.type
_entity_poly.pdbx_seq_one_letter_code
_entity_poly.pdbx_strand_id
1 'polypeptide(L)'
;RARYMSSNCTSAAPVSASKTKTKKKHFIGQKVKLFRASEPILSVLMWGVNHTINELSNVPVPVMLMPDDFKAYSKIKVDNHLFNKENLPSRFKFKEYCPMVFRNLRERFCIDDQDYQNSLTRSAPLNSDTQGRFGNRFLSSYDHRFVIKTVSSEDIAEMHNILKKYHQFIVECHGNTLLPQFLGMYRLTVDGVETYMVVTRNVFSHRLTVHRKYDLKGSTVSREASDKEKAKELPTFKDNDFLNEGQKLQIGDDNKKYFLEKLKRDVEFLATLKIMDYSLLVGIHDVERAEQEEMDVEGVGEEEEYENDGMGGGVLTGSFGTPPDSPGNPLNCGGFFGPGEFDPSVDVYAIKSHDSAVKKEVYFMAIIDILTHYDAKKKAAHAAKTVKHGAGAEISTVNPEQYSKRFYEFMSNILS
;
A
#
# COMPACT_ATOMS: atom_id res chain seq x y z
N ARG A 1 6.43 -36.01 87.14
CA ARG A 1 7.87 -36.35 87.06
C ARG A 1 8.38 -35.86 85.71
N ALA A 2 9.35 -34.93 85.74
CA ALA A 2 10.22 -34.44 84.65
C ALA A 2 9.61 -33.78 83.39
N ARG A 3 9.83 -32.45 83.30
CA ARG A 3 9.99 -31.65 82.07
C ARG A 3 11.22 -32.13 81.29
N TYR A 4 11.29 -31.89 79.98
CA TYR A 4 12.33 -31.05 79.35
C TYR A 4 12.07 -30.91 77.85
N MET A 5 11.75 -29.67 77.44
CA MET A 5 12.04 -29.12 76.11
C MET A 5 13.55 -28.84 76.02
N SER A 6 14.14 -28.99 74.83
CA SER A 6 15.22 -28.13 74.32
C SER A 6 15.84 -28.75 73.09
N SER A 7 15.93 -27.99 71.99
CA SER A 7 17.23 -27.68 71.39
C SER A 7 17.06 -26.71 70.23
N ASN A 8 17.54 -25.48 70.43
CA ASN A 8 17.93 -24.53 69.41
C ASN A 8 19.36 -24.09 69.74
N CYS A 9 20.31 -24.21 68.81
CA CYS A 9 21.32 -23.20 68.44
C CYS A 9 22.48 -23.77 67.59
N THR A 10 22.69 -23.09 66.45
CA THR A 10 23.95 -22.69 65.80
C THR A 10 25.02 -23.72 65.39
N SER A 11 25.39 -23.75 64.10
CA SER A 11 26.67 -23.14 63.65
C SER A 11 26.94 -23.24 62.13
N ALA A 12 27.51 -22.15 61.62
CA ALA A 12 28.51 -21.99 60.54
C ALA A 12 28.31 -22.60 59.13
N ALA A 13 28.35 -21.71 58.14
CA ALA A 13 28.76 -22.01 56.75
C ALA A 13 30.28 -22.26 56.67
N PRO A 14 30.78 -22.97 55.63
CA PRO A 14 31.24 -22.24 54.45
C PRO A 14 31.02 -22.91 53.08
N VAL A 15 30.66 -22.05 52.11
CA VAL A 15 31.02 -21.97 50.69
C VAL A 15 31.59 -23.22 49.99
N SER A 16 30.83 -23.76 49.03
CA SER A 16 31.38 -24.48 47.86
C SER A 16 30.82 -23.88 46.57
N ALA A 17 31.73 -23.55 45.65
CA ALA A 17 31.44 -22.87 44.40
C ALA A 17 30.64 -23.77 43.44
N SER A 18 29.42 -23.34 43.05
CA SER A 18 28.70 -23.96 41.93
C SER A 18 29.02 -23.18 40.65
N LYS A 19 29.75 -23.82 39.74
CA LYS A 19 30.03 -23.30 38.40
C LYS A 19 28.72 -23.24 37.63
N THR A 20 28.15 -22.05 37.45
CA THR A 20 27.02 -21.83 36.56
C THR A 20 27.54 -21.96 35.12
N LYS A 21 27.30 -23.12 34.49
CA LYS A 21 27.51 -23.28 33.05
C LYS A 21 26.50 -22.40 32.34
N THR A 22 26.92 -21.22 31.91
CA THR A 22 26.21 -20.43 30.91
C THR A 22 26.17 -21.24 29.62
N LYS A 23 25.05 -21.91 29.35
CA LYS A 23 24.79 -22.46 28.02
C LYS A 23 24.72 -21.26 27.07
N LYS A 24 25.80 -21.02 26.33
CA LYS A 24 25.76 -20.18 25.13
C LYS A 24 24.65 -20.75 24.25
N LYS A 25 23.50 -20.06 24.22
CA LYS A 25 22.44 -20.37 23.27
C LYS A 25 23.02 -20.06 21.91
N HIS A 26 23.41 -21.09 21.18
CA HIS A 26 23.63 -20.97 19.75
C HIS A 26 22.27 -20.68 19.13
N PHE A 27 22.00 -19.41 18.82
CA PHE A 27 20.92 -19.06 17.92
C PHE A 27 21.33 -19.57 16.54
N ILE A 28 20.86 -20.76 16.19
CA ILE A 28 20.79 -21.17 14.79
C ILE A 28 19.76 -20.24 14.17
N GLY A 29 20.21 -19.27 13.38
CA GLY A 29 19.32 -18.44 12.58
C GLY A 29 18.41 -19.35 11.76
N GLN A 30 17.10 -19.18 11.93
CA GLN A 30 16.11 -20.00 11.25
C GLN A 30 16.22 -19.75 9.74
N LYS A 31 16.73 -20.74 9.00
CA LYS A 31 16.99 -20.64 7.54
C LYS A 31 15.72 -20.61 6.67
N VAL A 32 14.52 -20.69 7.27
CA VAL A 32 13.25 -20.79 6.54
C VAL A 32 12.36 -19.61 6.93
N LYS A 33 11.92 -18.81 5.95
CA LYS A 33 10.94 -17.73 6.15
C LYS A 33 9.70 -18.32 6.82
N LEU A 34 9.38 -17.84 8.03
CA LEU A 34 8.13 -18.19 8.71
C LEU A 34 7.05 -17.20 8.33
N PHE A 35 6.06 -17.65 7.56
CA PHE A 35 4.89 -16.84 7.22
C PHE A 35 3.87 -16.92 8.35
N ARG A 36 4.06 -16.09 9.38
CA ARG A 36 3.17 -16.01 10.53
C ARG A 36 2.55 -14.63 10.61
N ALA A 37 1.24 -14.58 10.69
CA ALA A 37 0.45 -13.38 10.93
C ALA A 37 -0.63 -13.67 11.99
N SER A 38 -1.18 -12.62 12.59
CA SER A 38 -2.34 -12.71 13.49
C SER A 38 -3.55 -13.31 12.76
N GLU A 39 -3.76 -12.88 11.52
CA GLU A 39 -4.83 -13.34 10.66
C GLU A 39 -4.36 -14.49 9.74
N PRO A 40 -5.01 -15.67 9.78
CA PRO A 40 -4.63 -16.83 8.98
C PRO A 40 -4.56 -16.56 7.47
N ILE A 41 -5.42 -15.67 6.98
CA ILE A 41 -5.47 -15.27 5.57
C ILE A 41 -4.19 -14.57 5.10
N LEU A 42 -3.55 -13.79 5.97
CA LEU A 42 -2.31 -13.08 5.66
C LEU A 42 -1.13 -14.04 5.60
N SER A 43 -1.07 -15.04 6.48
CA SER A 43 -0.08 -16.13 6.38
C SER A 43 -0.19 -16.88 5.05
N VAL A 44 -1.42 -17.17 4.60
CA VAL A 44 -1.67 -17.83 3.31
C VAL A 44 -1.31 -16.93 2.13
N LEU A 45 -1.57 -15.62 2.22
CA LEU A 45 -1.14 -14.65 1.22
C LEU A 45 0.38 -14.63 1.07
N MET A 46 1.11 -14.44 2.17
CA MET A 46 2.57 -14.40 2.16
C MET A 46 3.17 -15.70 1.64
N TRP A 47 2.65 -16.85 2.11
CA TRP A 47 3.09 -18.16 1.64
C TRP A 47 2.83 -18.35 0.13
N GLY A 48 1.63 -17.98 -0.33
CA GLY A 48 1.20 -18.14 -1.70
C GLY A 48 2.01 -17.28 -2.66
N VAL A 49 2.18 -15.99 -2.36
CA VAL A 49 3.05 -15.08 -3.12
C VAL A 49 4.48 -15.59 -3.14
N ASN A 50 5.03 -16.00 -1.99
CA ASN A 50 6.38 -16.58 -1.96
C ASN A 50 6.49 -17.80 -2.88
N HIS A 51 5.51 -18.70 -2.83
CA HIS A 51 5.50 -19.91 -3.64
C HIS A 51 5.40 -19.59 -5.14
N THR A 52 4.41 -18.81 -5.57
CA THR A 52 4.19 -18.57 -7.00
C THR A 52 5.30 -17.77 -7.66
N ILE A 53 5.90 -16.80 -6.96
CA ILE A 53 7.07 -16.08 -7.51
C ILE A 53 8.27 -17.02 -7.69
N ASN A 54 8.51 -17.93 -6.75
CA ASN A 54 9.59 -18.91 -6.87
C ASN A 54 9.31 -19.97 -7.95
N GLU A 55 8.05 -20.34 -8.18
CA GLU A 55 7.69 -21.20 -9.31
C GLU A 55 7.90 -20.47 -10.64
N LEU A 56 7.45 -19.21 -10.74
CA LEU A 56 7.58 -18.38 -11.94
C LEU A 56 9.03 -18.09 -12.31
N SER A 57 9.96 -18.01 -11.37
CA SER A 57 11.38 -17.80 -11.67
C SER A 57 12.01 -18.99 -12.42
N ASN A 58 11.40 -20.18 -12.32
CA ASN A 58 11.81 -21.36 -13.08
C ASN A 58 11.12 -21.47 -14.46
N VAL A 59 10.14 -20.61 -14.75
CA VAL A 59 9.43 -20.57 -16.02
C VAL A 59 10.11 -19.55 -16.94
N PRO A 60 10.53 -19.93 -18.17
CA PRO A 60 11.17 -18.98 -19.08
C PRO A 60 10.26 -17.80 -19.40
N VAL A 61 10.85 -16.63 -19.66
CA VAL A 61 10.11 -15.43 -20.08
C VAL A 61 9.74 -15.56 -21.55
N PRO A 62 8.44 -15.57 -21.91
CA PRO A 62 8.01 -15.69 -23.29
C PRO A 62 8.29 -14.38 -24.03
N VAL A 63 8.58 -14.47 -25.33
CA VAL A 63 8.80 -13.29 -26.19
C VAL A 63 7.52 -12.44 -26.31
N MET A 64 6.36 -13.09 -26.32
CA MET A 64 5.04 -12.44 -26.34
C MET A 64 4.03 -13.23 -25.53
N LEU A 65 3.03 -12.53 -24.99
CA LEU A 65 1.90 -13.15 -24.32
C LEU A 65 0.88 -13.65 -25.35
N MET A 66 0.40 -14.86 -25.14
CA MET A 66 -0.62 -15.51 -25.95
C MET A 66 -2.02 -15.31 -25.36
N PRO A 67 -3.10 -15.44 -26.15
CA PRO A 67 -4.47 -15.29 -25.64
C PRO A 67 -4.81 -16.20 -24.45
N ASP A 68 -4.17 -17.37 -24.36
CA ASP A 68 -4.38 -18.32 -23.26
C ASP A 68 -3.77 -17.84 -21.94
N ASP A 69 -2.71 -17.02 -21.97
CA ASP A 69 -2.09 -16.45 -20.76
C ASP A 69 -3.07 -15.58 -19.98
N PHE A 70 -4.02 -14.94 -20.67
CA PHE A 70 -5.07 -14.09 -20.09
C PHE A 70 -6.22 -14.90 -19.45
N LYS A 71 -6.20 -16.23 -19.58
CA LYS A 71 -7.15 -17.17 -18.96
C LYS A 71 -6.46 -18.18 -18.04
N ALA A 72 -5.13 -18.26 -18.10
CA ALA A 72 -4.32 -19.16 -17.31
C ALA A 72 -4.46 -18.89 -15.81
N TYR A 73 -4.22 -19.91 -14.99
CA TYR A 73 -4.16 -19.79 -13.54
C TYR A 73 -3.28 -20.89 -12.94
N SER A 74 -2.62 -20.59 -11.82
CA SER A 74 -1.99 -21.60 -10.96
C SER A 74 -2.86 -21.79 -9.73
N LYS A 75 -3.10 -23.05 -9.32
CA LYS A 75 -3.91 -23.36 -8.13
C LYS A 75 -3.23 -24.42 -7.29
N ILE A 76 -2.97 -24.09 -6.04
CA ILE A 76 -2.34 -24.96 -5.07
C ILE A 76 -3.32 -25.23 -3.93
N LYS A 77 -3.38 -26.49 -3.50
CA LYS A 77 -4.15 -26.92 -2.33
C LYS A 77 -3.17 -27.53 -1.34
N VAL A 78 -3.17 -27.03 -0.11
CA VAL A 78 -2.31 -27.52 0.96
C VAL A 78 -3.19 -28.18 2.00
N ASP A 79 -2.88 -29.43 2.33
CA ASP A 79 -3.53 -30.24 3.37
C ASP A 79 -2.45 -30.77 4.32
N ASN A 80 -2.12 -29.98 5.33
CA ASN A 80 -1.14 -30.33 6.37
C ASN A 80 -1.81 -31.14 7.49
N HIS A 81 -1.27 -32.34 7.77
CA HIS A 81 -1.68 -33.16 8.90
C HIS A 81 -0.56 -33.18 9.96
N LEU A 82 -0.81 -32.57 11.12
CA LEU A 82 0.14 -32.46 12.23
C LEU A 82 1.50 -31.81 11.86
N PHE A 83 1.50 -30.94 10.85
CA PHE A 83 2.70 -30.25 10.36
C PHE A 83 2.47 -28.73 10.27
N ASN A 84 3.44 -27.94 10.75
CA ASN A 84 3.48 -26.47 10.66
C ASN A 84 2.20 -25.72 11.12
N LYS A 85 1.45 -26.30 12.07
CA LYS A 85 0.18 -25.74 12.57
C LYS A 85 0.32 -24.38 13.25
N GLU A 86 1.52 -24.04 13.73
CA GLU A 86 1.77 -22.78 14.44
C GLU A 86 1.90 -21.57 13.52
N ASN A 87 2.18 -21.79 12.23
CA ASN A 87 2.44 -20.69 11.27
C ASN A 87 1.38 -20.63 10.16
N LEU A 88 0.90 -21.78 9.69
CA LEU A 88 -0.07 -21.87 8.60
C LEU A 88 -1.32 -22.66 8.99
N PRO A 89 -2.49 -22.33 8.38
CA PRO A 89 -3.67 -23.16 8.49
C PRO A 89 -3.40 -24.60 8.05
N SER A 90 -4.09 -25.56 8.68
CA SER A 90 -3.94 -26.97 8.31
C SER A 90 -4.46 -27.26 6.91
N ARG A 91 -5.47 -26.53 6.43
CA ARG A 91 -6.02 -26.69 5.08
C ARG A 91 -6.30 -25.33 4.46
N PHE A 92 -5.73 -25.09 3.29
CA PHE A 92 -6.03 -23.87 2.53
C PHE A 92 -5.82 -24.09 1.03
N LYS A 93 -6.31 -23.15 0.22
CA LYS A 93 -6.05 -23.08 -1.21
C LYS A 93 -5.52 -21.71 -1.57
N PHE A 94 -4.59 -21.66 -2.50
CA PHE A 94 -4.10 -20.44 -3.10
C PHE A 94 -4.25 -20.56 -4.61
N LYS A 95 -4.79 -19.53 -5.27
CA LYS A 95 -4.92 -19.46 -6.71
C LYS A 95 -4.38 -18.12 -7.18
N GLU A 96 -3.44 -18.14 -8.12
CA GLU A 96 -2.99 -16.97 -8.86
C GLU A 96 -3.64 -16.99 -10.25
N TYR A 97 -4.16 -15.84 -10.68
CA TYR A 97 -4.75 -15.65 -12.00
C TYR A 97 -3.73 -15.01 -12.94
N CYS A 98 -3.72 -15.43 -14.20
CA CYS A 98 -2.89 -14.92 -15.29
C CYS A 98 -1.40 -14.67 -14.89
N PRO A 99 -0.67 -15.66 -14.34
CA PRO A 99 0.65 -15.44 -13.74
C PRO A 99 1.64 -14.77 -14.71
N MET A 100 1.65 -15.20 -15.96
CA MET A 100 2.54 -14.67 -17.01
C MET A 100 2.23 -13.23 -17.37
N VAL A 101 0.95 -12.85 -17.37
CA VAL A 101 0.50 -11.48 -17.64
C VAL A 101 0.95 -10.55 -16.53
N PHE A 102 0.73 -10.92 -15.27
CA PHE A 102 1.15 -10.09 -14.13
C PHE A 102 2.66 -10.03 -13.95
N ARG A 103 3.41 -11.09 -14.32
CA ARG A 103 4.88 -11.02 -14.41
C ARG A 103 5.32 -9.97 -15.45
N ASN A 104 4.75 -9.97 -16.65
CA ASN A 104 5.10 -8.95 -17.65
C ASN A 104 4.62 -7.54 -17.27
N LEU A 105 3.49 -7.41 -16.57
CA LEU A 105 3.06 -6.10 -16.04
C LEU A 105 4.04 -5.57 -14.99
N ARG A 106 4.51 -6.42 -14.05
CA ARG A 106 5.53 -6.03 -13.06
C ARG A 106 6.81 -5.53 -13.75
N GLU A 107 7.30 -6.25 -14.75
CA GLU A 107 8.43 -5.82 -15.59
C GLU A 107 8.19 -4.45 -16.24
N ARG A 108 7.03 -4.24 -16.88
CA ARG A 108 6.67 -2.96 -17.52
C ARG A 108 6.53 -1.79 -16.56
N PHE A 109 6.22 -2.07 -15.30
CA PHE A 109 6.18 -1.09 -14.22
C PHE A 109 7.51 -0.96 -13.49
N CYS A 110 8.59 -1.54 -14.02
CA CYS A 110 9.93 -1.52 -13.42
C CYS A 110 9.93 -2.07 -11.99
N ILE A 111 9.20 -3.16 -11.76
CA ILE A 111 9.14 -3.87 -10.47
C ILE A 111 9.81 -5.22 -10.66
N ASP A 112 10.91 -5.44 -9.94
CA ASP A 112 11.56 -6.74 -9.87
C ASP A 112 10.72 -7.76 -9.08
N ASP A 113 10.71 -9.00 -9.54
CA ASP A 113 9.91 -10.07 -8.97
C ASP A 113 10.35 -10.43 -7.54
N GLN A 114 11.66 -10.36 -7.24
CA GLN A 114 12.19 -10.62 -5.90
C GLN A 114 11.90 -9.46 -4.96
N ASP A 115 11.98 -8.22 -5.44
CA ASP A 115 11.56 -7.05 -4.66
C ASP A 115 10.07 -7.12 -4.30
N TYR A 116 9.22 -7.42 -5.29
CA TYR A 116 7.79 -7.64 -5.08
C TYR A 116 7.52 -8.73 -4.03
N GLN A 117 8.20 -9.87 -4.15
CA GLN A 117 8.09 -10.97 -3.19
C GLN A 117 8.55 -10.53 -1.80
N ASN A 118 9.67 -9.82 -1.68
CA ASN A 118 10.20 -9.38 -0.39
C ASN A 118 9.27 -8.37 0.30
N SER A 119 8.79 -7.37 -0.42
CA SER A 119 7.82 -6.38 0.10
C SER A 119 6.54 -7.02 0.64
N LEU A 120 6.05 -8.08 0.00
CA LEU A 120 4.80 -8.74 0.42
C LEU A 120 4.98 -9.84 1.47
N THR A 121 6.20 -10.36 1.67
CA THR A 121 6.41 -11.60 2.46
C THR A 121 7.41 -11.48 3.61
N ARG A 122 8.21 -10.41 3.67
CA ARG A 122 9.20 -10.21 4.75
C ARG A 122 8.51 -9.93 6.09
N SER A 123 7.40 -9.20 6.06
CA SER A 123 6.54 -8.95 7.21
C SER A 123 5.08 -8.96 6.76
N ALA A 124 4.17 -9.24 7.69
CA ALA A 124 2.74 -9.29 7.42
C ALA A 124 2.25 -7.91 6.94
N PRO A 125 1.40 -7.87 5.88
CA PRO A 125 0.75 -6.64 5.47
C PRO A 125 -0.02 -5.98 6.62
N LEU A 126 0.05 -4.66 6.69
CA LEU A 126 -0.56 -3.85 7.73
C LEU A 126 -1.96 -3.42 7.31
N ASN A 127 -2.89 -3.37 8.26
CA ASN A 127 -4.20 -2.77 8.02
C ASN A 127 -4.01 -1.27 7.78
N SER A 128 -4.57 -0.76 6.68
CA SER A 128 -4.66 0.69 6.53
C SER A 128 -5.81 1.19 7.41
N ASP A 129 -5.50 1.62 8.64
CA ASP A 129 -6.47 2.04 9.67
C ASP A 129 -7.28 3.31 9.32
N THR A 130 -7.19 3.81 8.09
CA THR A 130 -7.89 5.02 7.66
C THR A 130 -9.31 4.79 7.12
N GLN A 131 -9.88 3.57 7.12
CA GLN A 131 -11.25 3.33 6.64
C GLN A 131 -12.15 2.59 7.62
N GLY A 132 -12.57 3.30 8.67
CA GLY A 132 -13.71 2.92 9.50
C GLY A 132 -14.96 2.59 8.68
N ARG A 133 -15.60 1.46 9.03
CA ARG A 133 -16.86 0.85 8.54
C ARG A 133 -16.74 -0.25 7.47
N PHE A 134 -15.60 -0.42 6.79
CA PHE A 134 -15.40 -1.47 5.76
C PHE A 134 -14.14 -2.33 6.02
N GLY A 135 -14.04 -2.92 7.22
CA GLY A 135 -12.89 -3.69 7.71
C GLY A 135 -12.21 -4.60 6.67
N ASN A 136 -10.90 -4.75 6.80
CA ASN A 136 -10.02 -5.65 6.04
C ASN A 136 -10.05 -5.53 4.49
N ARG A 137 -10.55 -4.42 3.94
CA ARG A 137 -10.55 -4.20 2.47
C ARG A 137 -9.23 -3.71 1.90
N PHE A 138 -8.41 -3.02 2.68
CA PHE A 138 -7.14 -2.45 2.23
C PHE A 138 -6.02 -2.79 3.20
N LEU A 139 -5.01 -3.47 2.68
CA LEU A 139 -3.77 -3.72 3.38
C LEU A 139 -2.63 -3.01 2.65
N SER A 140 -1.61 -2.60 3.38
CA SER A 140 -0.37 -2.07 2.83
C SER A 140 0.75 -3.09 3.05
N SER A 141 1.67 -3.22 2.12
CA SER A 141 2.93 -3.92 2.40
C SER A 141 3.65 -3.23 3.56
N TYR A 142 4.53 -3.96 4.26
CA TYR A 142 5.22 -3.42 5.43
C TYR A 142 6.12 -2.23 5.09
N ASP A 143 6.56 -2.14 3.84
CA ASP A 143 7.37 -1.05 3.28
C ASP A 143 6.52 -0.01 2.54
N HIS A 144 5.20 -0.07 2.63
CA HIS A 144 4.25 0.85 2.01
C HIS A 144 4.34 1.01 0.49
N ARG A 145 5.10 0.17 -0.23
CA ARG A 145 5.23 0.23 -1.70
C ARG A 145 4.00 -0.31 -2.44
N PHE A 146 3.28 -1.25 -1.81
CA PHE A 146 2.14 -1.94 -2.43
C PHE A 146 0.88 -1.86 -1.58
N VAL A 147 -0.27 -1.88 -2.25
CA VAL A 147 -1.59 -1.96 -1.63
C VAL A 147 -2.25 -3.25 -2.08
N ILE A 148 -2.76 -4.01 -1.12
CA ILE A 148 -3.54 -5.22 -1.36
C ILE A 148 -5.01 -4.87 -1.10
N LYS A 149 -5.84 -4.99 -2.13
CA LYS A 149 -7.28 -4.72 -2.06
C LYS A 149 -8.04 -6.03 -2.03
N THR A 150 -8.90 -6.20 -1.04
CA THR A 150 -9.92 -7.26 -1.04
C THR A 150 -11.04 -6.84 -1.96
N VAL A 151 -11.32 -7.65 -2.98
CA VAL A 151 -12.30 -7.38 -4.05
C VAL A 151 -13.37 -8.47 -4.09
N SER A 152 -14.48 -8.23 -4.80
CA SER A 152 -15.52 -9.24 -4.98
C SER A 152 -15.21 -10.20 -6.14
N SER A 153 -15.99 -11.27 -6.26
CA SER A 153 -15.91 -12.16 -7.43
C SER A 153 -16.29 -11.46 -8.74
N GLU A 154 -17.20 -10.50 -8.68
CA GLU A 154 -17.62 -9.68 -9.82
C GLU A 154 -16.46 -8.78 -10.29
N ASP A 155 -15.73 -8.18 -9.35
CA ASP A 155 -14.55 -7.35 -9.65
C ASP A 155 -13.47 -8.17 -10.37
N ILE A 156 -13.26 -9.43 -9.98
CA ILE A 156 -12.31 -10.34 -10.62
C ILE A 156 -12.75 -10.70 -12.05
N ALA A 157 -14.05 -10.94 -12.25
CA ALA A 157 -14.60 -11.20 -13.58
C ALA A 157 -14.42 -9.97 -14.49
N GLU A 158 -14.67 -8.77 -13.97
CA GLU A 158 -14.46 -7.54 -14.73
C GLU A 158 -12.98 -7.28 -15.02
N MET A 159 -12.09 -7.57 -14.06
CA MET A 159 -10.64 -7.50 -14.30
C MET A 159 -10.23 -8.42 -15.46
N HIS A 160 -10.73 -9.66 -15.52
CA HIS A 160 -10.50 -10.54 -16.66
C HIS A 160 -11.02 -9.98 -17.99
N ASN A 161 -12.18 -9.30 -17.99
CA ASN A 161 -12.74 -8.67 -19.19
C ASN A 161 -11.83 -7.58 -19.76
N ILE A 162 -11.20 -6.78 -18.88
CA ILE A 162 -10.38 -5.65 -19.28
C ILE A 162 -8.90 -6.00 -19.44
N LEU A 163 -8.40 -7.09 -18.83
CA LEU A 163 -6.98 -7.39 -18.67
C LEU A 163 -6.19 -7.36 -19.99
N LYS A 164 -6.75 -7.90 -21.08
CA LYS A 164 -6.10 -7.89 -22.40
C LYS A 164 -5.92 -6.47 -22.95
N LYS A 165 -6.97 -5.65 -22.85
CA LYS A 165 -6.94 -4.25 -23.31
C LYS A 165 -6.07 -3.38 -22.40
N TYR A 166 -6.12 -3.63 -21.09
CA TYR A 166 -5.26 -3.00 -20.10
C TYR A 166 -3.78 -3.29 -20.38
N HIS A 167 -3.40 -4.56 -20.57
CA HIS A 167 -2.02 -4.92 -20.91
C HIS A 167 -1.54 -4.22 -22.19
N GLN A 168 -2.35 -4.24 -23.25
CA GLN A 168 -2.03 -3.53 -24.49
C GLN A 168 -1.83 -2.03 -24.26
N PHE A 169 -2.71 -1.38 -23.49
CA PHE A 169 -2.58 0.03 -23.14
C PHE A 169 -1.28 0.33 -22.39
N ILE A 170 -0.90 -0.52 -21.43
CA ILE A 170 0.37 -0.41 -20.69
C ILE A 170 1.58 -0.59 -21.61
N VAL A 171 1.48 -1.45 -22.63
CA VAL A 171 2.53 -1.60 -23.66
C VAL A 171 2.69 -0.31 -24.46
N GLU A 172 1.60 0.27 -24.94
CA GLU A 172 1.59 1.47 -25.78
C GLU A 172 2.06 2.71 -25.02
N CYS A 173 1.68 2.85 -23.74
CA CYS A 173 2.09 3.98 -22.90
C CYS A 173 3.41 3.75 -22.14
N HIS A 174 4.08 2.61 -22.36
CA HIS A 174 5.34 2.26 -21.69
C HIS A 174 5.24 2.31 -20.15
N GLY A 175 4.11 1.88 -19.58
CA GLY A 175 3.85 1.92 -18.13
C GLY A 175 3.57 3.30 -17.54
N ASN A 176 3.67 4.38 -18.32
CA ASN A 176 3.43 5.75 -17.88
C ASN A 176 1.93 6.08 -17.90
N THR A 177 1.25 5.88 -16.77
CA THR A 177 -0.20 6.08 -16.65
C THR A 177 -0.57 6.47 -15.21
N LEU A 178 -1.68 7.18 -15.05
CA LEU A 178 -2.32 7.46 -13.76
C LEU A 178 -3.23 6.32 -13.31
N LEU A 179 -3.49 5.31 -14.16
CA LEU A 179 -4.29 4.15 -13.78
C LEU A 179 -3.59 3.32 -12.69
N PRO A 180 -4.35 2.50 -11.92
CA PRO A 180 -3.76 1.56 -10.98
C PRO A 180 -2.81 0.61 -11.71
N GLN A 181 -1.58 0.49 -11.22
CA GLN A 181 -0.62 -0.49 -11.71
C GLN A 181 -0.93 -1.85 -11.06
N PHE A 182 -1.62 -2.74 -11.78
CA PHE A 182 -1.97 -4.07 -11.26
C PHE A 182 -0.78 -5.03 -11.34
N LEU A 183 -0.44 -5.64 -10.21
CA LEU A 183 0.79 -6.43 -10.03
C LEU A 183 0.54 -7.90 -9.72
N GLY A 184 -0.66 -8.24 -9.27
CA GLY A 184 -1.06 -9.61 -8.99
C GLY A 184 -2.53 -9.72 -8.66
N MET A 185 -3.12 -10.87 -8.97
CA MET A 185 -4.52 -11.17 -8.72
C MET A 185 -4.64 -12.58 -8.15
N TYR A 186 -5.21 -12.69 -6.96
CA TYR A 186 -5.19 -13.91 -6.15
C TYR A 186 -6.59 -14.27 -5.64
N ARG A 187 -6.82 -15.57 -5.44
CA ARG A 187 -7.91 -16.10 -4.63
C ARG A 187 -7.36 -17.02 -3.57
N LEU A 188 -7.68 -16.71 -2.33
CA LEU A 188 -7.32 -17.48 -1.15
C LEU A 188 -8.57 -18.21 -0.66
N THR A 189 -8.40 -19.44 -0.18
CA THR A 189 -9.46 -20.17 0.52
C THR A 189 -8.93 -20.68 1.84
N VAL A 190 -9.45 -20.14 2.95
CA VAL A 190 -9.07 -20.55 4.32
C VAL A 190 -10.35 -20.90 5.06
N ASP A 191 -10.37 -22.07 5.70
CA ASP A 191 -11.53 -22.57 6.46
C ASP A 191 -12.86 -22.55 5.68
N GLY A 192 -12.78 -22.75 4.36
CA GLY A 192 -13.94 -22.78 3.46
C GLY A 192 -14.39 -21.40 2.96
N VAL A 193 -13.82 -20.30 3.46
CA VAL A 193 -14.11 -18.93 3.01
C VAL A 193 -13.20 -18.56 1.86
N GLU A 194 -13.78 -18.14 0.72
CA GLU A 194 -13.03 -17.61 -0.42
C GLU A 194 -12.86 -16.09 -0.29
N THR A 195 -11.63 -15.60 -0.47
CA THR A 195 -11.29 -14.18 -0.47
C THR A 195 -10.47 -13.86 -1.72
N TYR A 196 -10.84 -12.78 -2.42
CA TYR A 196 -10.18 -12.34 -3.64
C TYR A 196 -9.37 -11.10 -3.35
N MET A 197 -8.12 -11.07 -3.82
CA MET A 197 -7.19 -9.99 -3.54
C MET A 197 -6.49 -9.54 -4.82
N VAL A 198 -6.39 -8.22 -5.00
CA VAL A 198 -5.63 -7.59 -6.08
C VAL A 198 -4.52 -6.76 -5.45
N VAL A 199 -3.31 -6.88 -5.99
CA VAL A 199 -2.17 -6.06 -5.55
C VAL A 199 -1.90 -4.96 -6.56
N THR A 200 -1.77 -3.73 -6.08
CA THR A 200 -1.40 -2.56 -6.87
C THR A 200 -0.19 -1.86 -6.27
N ARG A 201 0.51 -1.04 -7.07
CA ARG A 201 1.42 -0.03 -6.50
C ARG A 201 0.65 0.92 -5.57
N ASN A 202 1.28 1.37 -4.50
CA ASN A 202 0.73 2.44 -3.68
C ASN A 202 0.77 3.77 -4.45
N VAL A 203 -0.28 4.57 -4.31
CA VAL A 203 -0.34 5.91 -4.93
C VAL A 203 0.55 6.88 -4.15
N PHE A 204 0.58 6.73 -2.83
CA PHE A 204 1.35 7.57 -1.93
C PHE A 204 2.77 7.05 -1.78
N SER A 205 3.68 7.96 -1.43
CA SER A 205 5.07 7.62 -1.17
C SER A 205 5.18 6.60 -0.04
N HIS A 206 6.22 5.79 -0.13
CA HIS A 206 6.63 4.91 0.96
C HIS A 206 7.42 5.65 2.06
N ARG A 207 7.84 6.91 1.81
CA ARG A 207 8.62 7.73 2.75
C ARG A 207 7.92 9.02 3.15
N LEU A 208 7.34 9.74 2.19
CA LEU A 208 6.77 11.06 2.45
C LEU A 208 5.35 10.93 3.03
N THR A 209 5.18 11.42 4.27
CA THR A 209 3.90 11.40 4.99
C THR A 209 2.85 12.25 4.28
N VAL A 210 1.65 11.68 4.08
CA VAL A 210 0.53 12.41 3.50
C VAL A 210 -0.26 13.10 4.60
N HIS A 211 -0.33 14.43 4.56
CA HIS A 211 -1.03 15.25 5.57
C HIS A 211 -2.47 15.59 5.17
N ARG A 212 -2.78 15.58 3.86
CA ARG A 212 -4.15 15.78 3.35
C ARG A 212 -4.46 14.80 2.24
N LYS A 213 -5.72 14.37 2.18
CA LYS A 213 -6.16 13.35 1.24
C LYS A 213 -7.54 13.67 0.68
N TYR A 214 -7.68 13.61 -0.65
CA TYR A 214 -8.92 13.87 -1.36
C TYR A 214 -9.24 12.71 -2.33
N ASP A 215 -10.52 12.35 -2.40
CA ASP A 215 -11.11 11.51 -3.44
C ASP A 215 -11.98 12.41 -4.32
N LEU A 216 -11.60 12.64 -5.57
CA LEU A 216 -12.25 13.61 -6.46
C LEU A 216 -12.88 12.91 -7.68
N LYS A 217 -14.12 13.25 -8.03
CA LYS A 217 -14.87 12.65 -9.16
C LYS A 217 -15.36 13.67 -10.19
N GLY A 218 -15.17 14.95 -9.93
CA GLY A 218 -15.73 16.05 -10.69
C GLY A 218 -17.24 16.11 -10.63
N SER A 219 -17.84 15.75 -9.49
CA SER A 219 -19.30 15.86 -9.29
C SER A 219 -19.57 16.51 -7.94
N THR A 220 -20.68 17.23 -7.81
CA THR A 220 -21.00 18.00 -6.59
C THR A 220 -22.09 17.33 -5.74
N VAL A 221 -22.83 16.36 -6.29
CA VAL A 221 -23.95 15.70 -5.60
C VAL A 221 -23.44 14.65 -4.60
N SER A 222 -23.65 14.89 -3.31
CA SER A 222 -23.22 14.01 -2.19
C SER A 222 -21.70 13.78 -2.15
N ARG A 223 -20.93 14.80 -2.51
CA ARG A 223 -19.47 14.76 -2.59
C ARG A 223 -18.81 15.61 -1.50
N GLU A 224 -19.25 15.37 -0.27
CA GLU A 224 -18.64 15.87 0.96
C GLU A 224 -18.25 14.68 1.87
N ALA A 225 -17.18 14.82 2.64
CA ALA A 225 -16.82 13.88 3.70
C ALA A 225 -17.87 13.90 4.82
N SER A 226 -18.15 12.72 5.39
CA SER A 226 -19.08 12.63 6.53
C SER A 226 -18.38 13.08 7.81
N ASP A 227 -19.13 13.50 8.83
CA ASP A 227 -18.55 13.89 10.12
C ASP A 227 -17.69 12.79 10.74
N LYS A 228 -18.09 11.52 10.54
CA LYS A 228 -17.30 10.35 10.97
C LYS A 228 -15.97 10.24 10.22
N GLU A 229 -15.93 10.62 8.95
CA GLU A 229 -14.69 10.64 8.16
C GLU A 229 -13.80 11.81 8.62
N LYS A 230 -14.39 12.99 8.81
CA LYS A 230 -13.70 14.21 9.27
C LYS A 230 -13.08 14.08 10.66
N ALA A 231 -13.61 13.17 11.50
CA ALA A 231 -13.07 12.89 12.83
C ALA A 231 -11.84 11.97 12.86
N LYS A 232 -11.40 11.43 11.72
CA LYS A 232 -10.16 10.62 11.65
C LYS A 232 -8.94 11.53 11.67
N GLU A 233 -7.81 10.98 12.07
CA GLU A 233 -6.51 11.66 12.02
C GLU A 233 -6.15 12.11 10.59
N LEU A 234 -6.36 11.22 9.61
CA LEU A 234 -6.19 11.53 8.19
C LEU A 234 -7.50 11.29 7.42
N PRO A 235 -8.41 12.29 7.38
CA PRO A 235 -9.69 12.19 6.71
C PRO A 235 -9.53 12.11 5.18
N THR A 236 -10.49 11.45 4.53
CA THR A 236 -10.60 11.44 3.06
C THR A 236 -11.67 12.44 2.62
N PHE A 237 -11.23 13.64 2.26
CA PHE A 237 -12.10 14.70 1.77
C PHE A 237 -12.59 14.44 0.34
N LYS A 238 -13.63 15.16 -0.10
CA LYS A 238 -14.21 15.01 -1.43
C LYS A 238 -14.29 16.35 -2.17
N ASP A 239 -14.93 16.36 -3.33
CA ASP A 239 -15.01 17.48 -4.25
C ASP A 239 -15.50 18.78 -3.59
N ASN A 240 -16.57 18.72 -2.78
CA ASN A 240 -17.13 19.92 -2.14
C ASN A 240 -16.22 20.43 -1.03
N ASP A 241 -15.57 19.54 -0.27
CA ASP A 241 -14.60 19.93 0.76
C ASP A 241 -13.41 20.66 0.09
N PHE A 242 -12.90 20.10 -1.00
CA PHE A 242 -11.80 20.68 -1.78
C PHE A 242 -12.13 22.09 -2.29
N LEU A 243 -13.34 22.27 -2.85
CA LEU A 243 -13.79 23.56 -3.36
C LEU A 243 -14.03 24.59 -2.24
N ASN A 244 -14.64 24.17 -1.14
CA ASN A 244 -14.97 25.06 -0.01
C ASN A 244 -13.72 25.56 0.72
N GLU A 245 -12.67 24.75 0.78
CA GLU A 245 -11.36 25.14 1.33
C GLU A 245 -10.57 26.07 0.38
N GLY A 246 -11.02 26.26 -0.86
CA GLY A 246 -10.30 27.03 -1.87
C GLY A 246 -8.97 26.37 -2.27
N GLN A 247 -8.83 25.06 -2.08
CA GLN A 247 -7.60 24.34 -2.36
C GLN A 247 -7.28 24.39 -3.86
N LYS A 248 -6.01 24.58 -4.18
CA LYS A 248 -5.45 24.48 -5.54
C LYS A 248 -4.18 23.64 -5.49
N LEU A 249 -3.90 22.95 -6.60
CA LEU A 249 -2.69 22.14 -6.74
C LEU A 249 -1.71 22.91 -7.63
N GLN A 250 -0.71 23.54 -7.01
CA GLN A 250 0.22 24.45 -7.68
C GLN A 250 1.39 23.67 -8.27
N ILE A 251 1.23 23.08 -9.45
CA ILE A 251 2.25 22.23 -10.09
C ILE A 251 3.00 22.93 -11.23
N GLY A 252 2.51 24.09 -11.66
CA GLY A 252 3.09 24.86 -12.77
C GLY A 252 2.68 24.34 -14.14
N ASP A 253 2.84 25.20 -15.16
CA ASP A 253 2.27 24.97 -16.51
C ASP A 253 2.80 23.72 -17.21
N ASP A 254 4.11 23.43 -17.10
CA ASP A 254 4.74 22.28 -17.76
C ASP A 254 4.25 20.95 -17.17
N ASN A 255 4.28 20.81 -15.83
CA ASN A 255 3.77 19.63 -15.15
C ASN A 255 2.27 19.47 -15.34
N LYS A 256 1.52 20.59 -15.32
CA LYS A 256 0.08 20.59 -15.58
C LYS A 256 -0.25 20.08 -16.97
N LYS A 257 0.46 20.55 -18.00
CA LYS A 257 0.29 20.07 -19.37
C LYS A 257 0.58 18.57 -19.46
N TYR A 258 1.71 18.12 -18.93
CA TYR A 258 2.09 16.71 -18.94
C TYR A 258 1.10 15.82 -18.18
N PHE A 259 0.62 16.27 -17.01
CA PHE A 259 -0.38 15.56 -16.23
C PHE A 259 -1.72 15.46 -16.97
N LEU A 260 -2.18 16.55 -17.57
CA LEU A 260 -3.45 16.57 -18.31
C LEU A 260 -3.40 15.73 -19.59
N GLU A 261 -2.27 15.69 -20.30
CA GLU A 261 -2.08 14.80 -21.45
C GLU A 261 -2.20 13.31 -21.03
N LYS A 262 -1.57 12.93 -19.92
CA LYS A 262 -1.70 11.58 -19.33
C LYS A 262 -3.14 11.30 -18.92
N LEU A 263 -3.75 12.22 -18.16
CA LEU A 263 -5.12 12.11 -17.67
C LEU A 263 -6.10 11.91 -18.81
N LYS A 264 -5.99 12.71 -19.88
CA LYS A 264 -6.85 12.63 -21.07
C LYS A 264 -6.79 11.25 -21.70
N ARG A 265 -5.58 10.75 -21.98
CA ARG A 265 -5.38 9.42 -22.57
C ARG A 265 -5.95 8.31 -21.69
N ASP A 266 -5.73 8.39 -20.38
CA ASP A 266 -6.21 7.39 -19.44
C ASP A 266 -7.74 7.37 -19.32
N VAL A 267 -8.41 8.54 -19.27
CA VAL A 267 -9.88 8.60 -19.19
C VAL A 267 -10.56 8.24 -20.50
N GLU A 268 -9.94 8.55 -21.64
CA GLU A 268 -10.40 8.09 -22.96
C GLU A 268 -10.37 6.56 -23.03
N PHE A 269 -9.28 5.93 -22.58
CA PHE A 269 -9.18 4.48 -22.47
C PHE A 269 -10.29 3.89 -21.58
N LEU A 270 -10.51 4.45 -20.38
CA LEU A 270 -11.58 4.00 -19.48
C LEU A 270 -12.97 4.13 -20.12
N ALA A 271 -13.22 5.21 -20.87
CA ALA A 271 -14.47 5.41 -21.60
C ALA A 271 -14.68 4.32 -22.66
N THR A 272 -13.64 3.92 -23.41
CA THR A 272 -13.75 2.81 -24.39
C THR A 272 -14.11 1.46 -23.75
N LEU A 273 -13.74 1.28 -22.48
CA LEU A 273 -14.08 0.11 -21.68
C LEU A 273 -15.44 0.22 -20.99
N LYS A 274 -16.15 1.35 -21.14
CA LYS A 274 -17.40 1.66 -20.46
C LYS A 274 -17.26 1.64 -18.94
N ILE A 275 -16.08 2.01 -18.43
CA ILE A 275 -15.79 2.14 -17.00
C ILE A 275 -16.21 3.54 -16.55
N MET A 276 -16.76 3.62 -15.34
CA MET A 276 -17.21 4.87 -14.72
C MET A 276 -17.04 4.82 -13.20
N ASP A 277 -17.50 5.86 -12.49
CA ASP A 277 -17.44 5.97 -11.03
C ASP A 277 -15.99 5.90 -10.45
N TYR A 278 -14.94 6.11 -11.25
CA TYR A 278 -13.55 6.17 -10.80
C TYR A 278 -13.19 7.54 -10.19
N SER A 279 -12.29 7.57 -9.22
CA SER A 279 -11.86 8.83 -8.58
C SER A 279 -10.42 9.16 -8.97
N LEU A 280 -10.04 10.44 -8.92
CA LEU A 280 -8.66 10.84 -8.74
C LEU A 280 -8.38 10.88 -7.23
N LEU A 281 -7.51 10.00 -6.76
CA LEU A 281 -6.96 10.05 -5.41
C LEU A 281 -5.83 11.06 -5.39
N VAL A 282 -5.92 12.04 -4.50
CA VAL A 282 -4.91 13.08 -4.30
C VAL A 282 -4.40 13.00 -2.87
N GLY A 283 -3.09 12.82 -2.70
CA GLY A 283 -2.38 12.97 -1.43
C GLY A 283 -1.50 14.19 -1.48
N ILE A 284 -1.48 14.98 -0.42
CA ILE A 284 -0.62 16.16 -0.28
C ILE A 284 0.32 15.95 0.89
N HIS A 285 1.61 15.95 0.61
CA HIS A 285 2.68 16.07 1.58
C HIS A 285 3.09 17.54 1.68
N ASP A 286 3.24 18.03 2.90
CA ASP A 286 3.59 19.42 3.25
C ASP A 286 5.00 19.34 3.82
N VAL A 287 5.97 19.85 3.07
CA VAL A 287 7.40 19.59 3.34
C VAL A 287 7.82 20.24 4.65
N GLU A 288 7.40 21.49 4.88
CA GLU A 288 7.74 22.25 6.08
C GLU A 288 7.12 21.63 7.33
N ARG A 289 5.87 21.16 7.22
CA ARG A 289 5.21 20.46 8.32
C ARG A 289 5.92 19.16 8.67
N ALA A 290 6.34 18.38 7.68
CA ALA A 290 7.06 17.13 7.91
C ALA A 290 8.41 17.36 8.59
N GLU A 291 9.16 18.39 8.17
CA GLU A 291 10.41 18.77 8.84
C GLU A 291 10.19 19.10 10.32
N GLN A 292 9.10 19.82 10.64
CA GLN A 292 8.75 20.15 12.02
C GLN A 292 8.37 18.90 12.84
N GLU A 293 7.58 18.00 12.26
CA GLU A 293 7.22 16.74 12.89
C GLU A 293 8.45 15.83 13.12
N GLU A 294 9.44 15.84 12.21
CA GLU A 294 10.71 15.14 12.39
C GLU A 294 11.55 15.73 13.55
N MET A 295 11.66 17.06 13.62
CA MET A 295 12.37 17.74 14.72
C MET A 295 11.71 17.51 16.09
N ASP A 296 10.38 17.51 16.15
CA ASP A 296 9.64 17.28 17.40
C ASP A 296 9.86 15.85 17.93
N VAL A 297 9.95 14.85 17.03
CA VAL A 297 10.25 13.46 17.41
C VAL A 297 11.70 13.30 17.90
N GLU A 298 12.65 13.98 17.26
CA GLU A 298 14.06 13.99 17.70
C GLU A 298 14.21 14.67 19.06
N GLY A 299 13.53 15.80 19.29
CA GLY A 299 13.56 16.52 20.56
C GLY A 299 12.98 15.72 21.74
N VAL A 300 11.92 14.94 21.53
CA VAL A 300 11.36 14.04 22.56
C VAL A 300 12.29 12.85 22.84
N GLY A 301 12.99 12.34 21.82
CA GLY A 301 14.00 11.29 22.01
C GLY A 301 15.20 11.74 22.84
N GLU A 302 15.60 13.02 22.71
CA GLU A 302 16.60 13.62 23.58
C GLU A 302 16.06 13.87 24.99
N GLU A 303 14.80 14.32 25.14
CA GLU A 303 14.18 14.55 26.45
C GLU A 303 14.04 13.28 27.30
N GLU A 304 13.75 12.13 26.68
CA GLU A 304 13.72 10.82 27.37
C GLU A 304 15.12 10.32 27.79
N GLU A 305 16.21 10.81 27.18
CA GLU A 305 17.58 10.49 27.61
C GLU A 305 18.01 11.28 28.87
N TYR A 306 17.34 12.37 29.22
CA TYR A 306 17.68 13.17 30.41
C TYR A 306 17.02 12.68 31.72
N GLU A 307 16.15 11.67 31.69
CA GLU A 307 15.59 11.06 32.92
C GLU A 307 16.34 9.81 33.42
N ASN A 308 17.43 9.40 32.75
CA ASN A 308 18.25 8.27 33.20
C ASN A 308 19.70 8.67 33.48
N ASP A 309 19.89 9.64 34.38
CA ASP A 309 21.21 9.94 34.94
C ASP A 309 21.56 8.95 36.05
N GLY A 310 22.14 7.83 35.62
CA GLY A 310 22.69 6.76 36.44
C GLY A 310 24.09 6.33 35.99
N MET A 311 25.02 7.29 35.94
CA MET A 311 26.48 7.10 35.97
C MET A 311 27.18 6.63 34.67
N GLY A 312 27.79 7.58 33.96
CA GLY A 312 29.20 7.46 33.59
C GLY A 312 29.60 7.68 32.13
N GLY A 313 30.19 8.85 31.85
CA GLY A 313 31.26 9.02 30.86
C GLY A 313 30.89 9.77 29.59
N GLY A 314 30.94 11.10 29.64
CA GLY A 314 30.64 11.95 28.49
C GLY A 314 31.68 11.93 27.37
N VAL A 315 31.22 12.29 26.17
CA VAL A 315 32.02 12.95 25.11
C VAL A 315 31.11 13.94 24.39
N LEU A 316 31.62 15.15 24.19
CA LEU A 316 30.97 16.28 23.53
C LEU A 316 30.93 16.10 22.00
N THR A 317 29.82 16.56 21.42
CA THR A 317 29.64 17.26 20.13
C THR A 317 30.65 17.06 18.99
N GLY A 318 30.09 16.83 17.80
CA GLY A 318 30.67 17.34 16.55
C GLY A 318 30.98 16.29 15.50
N SER A 319 30.19 16.34 14.43
CA SER A 319 30.49 15.98 13.04
C SER A 319 31.97 15.67 12.76
N PHE A 320 32.28 14.48 12.21
CA PHE A 320 33.25 14.18 11.14
C PHE A 320 33.44 12.65 11.03
N GLY A 321 33.09 12.09 9.87
CA GLY A 321 33.60 10.84 9.29
C GLY A 321 33.59 9.56 10.14
N THR A 322 32.63 8.66 9.91
CA THR A 322 32.77 7.25 10.32
C THR A 322 33.74 6.49 9.38
N PRO A 323 34.58 5.56 9.89
CA PRO A 323 35.54 4.81 9.08
C PRO A 323 34.87 3.81 8.11
N PRO A 324 35.53 3.42 7.01
CA PRO A 324 34.91 2.66 5.91
C PRO A 324 34.54 1.19 6.20
N ASP A 325 34.79 0.65 7.40
CA ASP A 325 34.75 -0.80 7.65
C ASP A 325 33.76 -1.26 8.74
N SER A 326 32.57 -0.66 8.80
CA SER A 326 31.45 -1.26 9.53
C SER A 326 30.65 -2.18 8.59
N PRO A 327 30.43 -3.47 8.92
CA PRO A 327 29.68 -4.38 8.07
C PRO A 327 28.22 -3.93 8.01
N GLY A 328 27.85 -3.39 6.85
CA GLY A 328 26.60 -2.69 6.61
C GLY A 328 25.35 -3.52 6.89
N ASN A 329 24.38 -2.85 7.51
CA ASN A 329 22.98 -3.23 7.47
C ASN A 329 22.48 -3.04 6.02
N PRO A 330 22.01 -4.07 5.31
CA PRO A 330 21.65 -3.96 3.89
C PRO A 330 20.29 -3.27 3.64
N LEU A 331 19.81 -2.45 4.58
CA LEU A 331 18.66 -1.57 4.38
C LEU A 331 19.04 -0.21 3.82
N ASN A 332 20.33 0.07 3.61
CA ASN A 332 20.77 1.33 3.01
C ASN A 332 20.70 1.25 1.47
N CYS A 333 19.50 1.35 0.92
CA CYS A 333 19.29 1.69 -0.49
C CYS A 333 18.49 3.00 -0.54
N GLY A 334 19.14 4.05 -1.06
CA GLY A 334 18.58 5.39 -1.25
C GLY A 334 19.33 6.41 -0.42
N GLY A 335 20.04 7.35 -1.07
CA GLY A 335 20.80 8.39 -0.39
C GLY A 335 19.95 9.25 0.55
N PHE A 336 20.61 10.09 1.35
CA PHE A 336 19.96 11.18 2.07
C PHE A 336 19.23 12.08 1.05
N PHE A 337 18.00 11.73 0.73
CA PHE A 337 17.07 12.59 0.04
C PHE A 337 16.65 13.65 1.05
N GLY A 338 16.85 14.92 0.71
CA GLY A 338 16.43 16.04 1.55
C GLY A 338 14.90 16.07 1.72
N PRO A 339 14.40 16.96 2.58
CA PRO A 339 12.97 17.11 2.81
C PRO A 339 12.21 17.36 1.49
N GLY A 340 11.14 16.59 1.27
CA GLY A 340 10.34 16.66 0.04
C GLY A 340 11.00 16.06 -1.21
N GLU A 341 12.20 15.48 -1.11
CA GLU A 341 12.82 14.73 -2.20
C GLU A 341 12.33 13.28 -2.23
N PHE A 342 12.04 12.78 -3.43
CA PHE A 342 11.55 11.42 -3.67
C PHE A 342 12.22 10.81 -4.90
N ASP A 343 12.22 9.48 -4.98
CA ASP A 343 12.68 8.75 -6.16
C ASP A 343 11.52 8.60 -7.16
N PRO A 344 11.56 9.25 -8.34
CA PRO A 344 10.48 9.17 -9.33
C PRO A 344 10.26 7.75 -9.90
N SER A 345 11.22 6.83 -9.75
CA SER A 345 11.08 5.43 -10.17
C SER A 345 10.26 4.59 -9.18
N VAL A 346 10.21 5.02 -7.91
CA VAL A 346 9.41 4.38 -6.86
C VAL A 346 8.08 5.11 -6.69
N ASP A 347 8.14 6.42 -6.48
CA ASP A 347 7.00 7.31 -6.24
C ASP A 347 6.49 7.90 -7.57
N VAL A 348 6.09 7.01 -8.48
CA VAL A 348 5.76 7.30 -9.90
C VAL A 348 4.58 8.28 -10.10
N TYR A 349 3.79 8.53 -9.05
CA TYR A 349 2.62 9.42 -9.05
C TYR A 349 2.90 10.80 -8.44
N ALA A 350 4.14 11.04 -7.99
CA ALA A 350 4.53 12.25 -7.29
C ALA A 350 4.84 13.41 -8.26
N ILE A 351 4.41 14.61 -7.89
CA ILE A 351 4.70 15.87 -8.59
C ILE A 351 5.00 16.93 -7.53
N LYS A 352 6.14 17.60 -7.64
CA LYS A 352 6.48 18.72 -6.75
C LYS A 352 5.62 19.95 -7.06
N SER A 353 5.34 20.75 -6.03
CA SER A 353 4.80 22.07 -6.22
C SER A 353 5.75 22.96 -7.03
N HIS A 354 5.20 23.94 -7.74
CA HIS A 354 5.97 24.95 -8.44
C HIS A 354 6.79 25.80 -7.45
N ASP A 355 7.95 26.32 -7.87
CA ASP A 355 8.85 27.09 -6.99
C ASP A 355 8.22 28.37 -6.44
N SER A 356 7.22 28.92 -7.14
CA SER A 356 6.46 30.08 -6.68
C SER A 356 5.32 29.74 -5.73
N ALA A 357 5.14 28.47 -5.36
CA ALA A 357 4.10 28.07 -4.44
C ALA A 357 4.38 28.63 -3.05
N VAL A 358 3.31 29.09 -2.38
CA VAL A 358 3.43 29.65 -1.01
C VAL A 358 3.91 28.59 -0.02
N LYS A 359 3.54 27.34 -0.28
CA LYS A 359 3.95 26.17 0.49
C LYS A 359 4.66 25.19 -0.41
N LYS A 360 5.77 24.62 0.08
CA LYS A 360 6.44 23.51 -0.59
C LYS A 360 5.67 22.24 -0.32
N GLU A 361 5.07 21.69 -1.37
CA GLU A 361 4.24 20.49 -1.29
C GLU A 361 4.68 19.44 -2.31
N VAL A 362 4.42 18.18 -2.01
CA VAL A 362 4.52 17.08 -2.96
C VAL A 362 3.13 16.45 -3.12
N TYR A 363 2.65 16.41 -4.36
CA TYR A 363 1.34 15.88 -4.71
C TYR A 363 1.45 14.47 -5.27
N PHE A 364 0.68 13.54 -4.72
CA PHE A 364 0.55 12.17 -5.22
C PHE A 364 -0.82 12.00 -5.85
N MET A 365 -0.88 11.76 -7.17
CA MET A 365 -2.13 11.77 -7.92
C MET A 365 -2.28 10.55 -8.82
N ALA A 366 -3.33 9.76 -8.62
CA ALA A 366 -3.63 8.60 -9.46
C ALA A 366 -5.14 8.34 -9.54
N ILE A 367 -5.58 7.73 -10.66
CA ILE A 367 -6.95 7.25 -10.81
C ILE A 367 -7.10 5.95 -10.01
N ILE A 368 -8.21 5.82 -9.27
CA ILE A 368 -8.56 4.64 -8.47
C ILE A 368 -9.95 4.11 -8.83
N ASP A 369 -10.24 2.88 -8.39
CA ASP A 369 -11.55 2.21 -8.47
C ASP A 369 -12.11 2.04 -9.89
N ILE A 370 -11.27 1.56 -10.81
CA ILE A 370 -11.58 1.39 -12.24
C ILE A 370 -12.28 0.06 -12.60
N LEU A 371 -12.87 -0.65 -11.65
CA LEU A 371 -13.56 -1.94 -11.90
C LEU A 371 -15.08 -1.82 -11.99
N THR A 372 -15.62 -0.60 -11.93
CA THR A 372 -17.07 -0.37 -12.03
C THR A 372 -17.48 -0.21 -13.50
N HIS A 373 -17.99 -1.29 -14.09
CA HIS A 373 -18.52 -1.29 -15.46
C HIS A 373 -19.94 -0.69 -15.54
N TYR A 374 -20.23 0.05 -16.60
CA TYR A 374 -21.56 0.60 -16.88
C TYR A 374 -22.52 -0.45 -17.44
N ASP A 375 -23.17 -1.18 -16.54
CA ASP A 375 -24.16 -2.22 -16.86
C ASP A 375 -25.62 -1.70 -16.86
N ALA A 376 -26.58 -2.58 -17.12
CA ALA A 376 -28.00 -2.24 -17.12
C ALA A 376 -28.51 -1.74 -15.75
N LYS A 377 -27.95 -2.22 -14.64
CA LYS A 377 -28.31 -1.74 -13.29
C LYS A 377 -27.87 -0.30 -13.11
N LYS A 378 -26.68 0.06 -13.60
CA LYS A 378 -26.18 1.44 -13.56
C LYS A 378 -26.97 2.36 -14.50
N LYS A 379 -27.43 1.89 -15.65
CA LYS A 379 -28.36 2.63 -16.51
C LYS A 379 -29.67 2.97 -15.79
N ALA A 380 -30.24 2.00 -15.07
CA ALA A 380 -31.43 2.22 -14.26
C ALA A 380 -31.16 3.19 -13.08
N ALA A 381 -30.01 3.05 -12.40
CA ALA A 381 -29.62 3.96 -11.33
C ALA A 381 -29.42 5.40 -11.81
N HIS A 382 -28.82 5.59 -13.00
CA HIS A 382 -28.71 6.90 -13.64
C HIS A 382 -30.11 7.48 -13.89
N ALA A 383 -30.99 6.74 -14.56
CA ALA A 383 -32.36 7.19 -14.82
C ALA A 383 -33.09 7.61 -13.54
N ALA A 384 -33.00 6.81 -12.47
CA ALA A 384 -33.62 7.13 -11.18
C ALA A 384 -33.04 8.40 -10.54
N LYS A 385 -31.71 8.58 -10.56
CA LYS A 385 -31.08 9.79 -10.00
C LYS A 385 -31.39 11.04 -10.82
N THR A 386 -31.48 10.93 -12.14
CA THR A 386 -31.85 12.04 -13.05
C THR A 386 -33.28 12.49 -12.81
N VAL A 387 -34.21 11.54 -12.57
CA VAL A 387 -35.58 11.86 -12.16
C VAL A 387 -35.62 12.57 -10.81
N LYS A 388 -34.76 12.18 -9.86
CA LYS A 388 -34.74 12.77 -8.50
C LYS A 388 -34.09 14.16 -8.44
N HIS A 389 -33.02 14.41 -9.18
CA HIS A 389 -32.20 15.64 -9.05
C HIS A 389 -32.32 16.59 -10.26
N GLY A 390 -33.06 16.20 -11.31
CA GLY A 390 -33.23 16.97 -12.54
C GLY A 390 -32.17 16.67 -13.60
N ALA A 391 -32.51 16.96 -14.87
CA ALA A 391 -31.69 16.64 -16.04
C ALA A 391 -30.35 17.42 -16.13
N GLY A 392 -30.20 18.51 -15.35
CA GLY A 392 -28.99 19.33 -15.30
C GLY A 392 -28.08 19.10 -14.09
N ALA A 393 -28.42 18.16 -13.20
CA ALA A 393 -27.58 17.87 -12.03
C ALA A 393 -26.35 17.04 -12.42
N GLU A 394 -25.17 17.42 -11.93
CA GLU A 394 -23.91 16.69 -12.12
C GLU A 394 -23.87 15.41 -11.26
N ILE A 395 -24.68 14.43 -11.63
CA ILE A 395 -24.83 13.17 -10.92
C ILE A 395 -23.62 12.26 -11.16
N SER A 396 -23.14 11.57 -10.13
CA SER A 396 -21.97 10.67 -10.23
C SER A 396 -22.11 9.60 -11.31
N THR A 397 -23.29 8.98 -11.43
CA THR A 397 -23.54 7.91 -12.40
C THR A 397 -24.12 8.45 -13.70
N VAL A 398 -23.31 8.71 -14.72
CA VAL A 398 -23.71 9.15 -16.07
C VAL A 398 -23.08 8.25 -17.14
N ASN A 399 -23.40 8.46 -18.43
CA ASN A 399 -22.72 7.74 -19.52
C ASN A 399 -21.18 7.90 -19.37
N PRO A 400 -20.36 6.83 -19.50
CA PRO A 400 -18.89 6.89 -19.51
C PRO A 400 -18.26 8.05 -20.31
N GLU A 401 -18.79 8.40 -21.49
CA GLU A 401 -18.27 9.54 -22.27
C GLU A 401 -18.54 10.89 -21.58
N GLN A 402 -19.71 11.06 -20.97
CA GLN A 402 -20.05 12.26 -20.21
C GLN A 402 -19.28 12.31 -18.88
N TYR A 403 -19.10 11.14 -18.25
CA TYR A 403 -18.35 11.01 -17.01
C TYR A 403 -16.90 11.45 -17.20
N SER A 404 -16.23 10.89 -18.22
CA SER A 404 -14.82 11.19 -18.53
C SER A 404 -14.60 12.66 -18.86
N LYS A 405 -15.49 13.27 -19.66
CA LYS A 405 -15.41 14.70 -19.98
C LYS A 405 -15.52 15.58 -18.74
N ARG A 406 -16.55 15.36 -17.91
CA ARG A 406 -16.76 16.12 -16.67
C ARG A 406 -15.60 15.94 -15.70
N PHE A 407 -15.14 14.71 -15.53
CA PHE A 407 -14.00 14.39 -14.67
C PHE A 407 -12.75 15.13 -15.14
N TYR A 408 -12.42 15.08 -16.44
CA TYR A 408 -11.28 15.78 -17.01
C TYR A 408 -11.37 17.31 -16.83
N GLU A 409 -12.52 17.90 -17.13
CA GLU A 409 -12.75 19.36 -16.99
C GLU A 409 -12.57 19.81 -15.54
N PHE A 410 -13.12 19.06 -14.58
CA PHE A 410 -12.94 19.36 -13.17
C PHE A 410 -11.46 19.30 -12.75
N MET A 411 -10.73 18.25 -13.11
CA MET A 411 -9.31 18.14 -12.77
C MET A 411 -8.48 19.27 -13.41
N SER A 412 -8.78 19.64 -14.66
CA SER A 412 -8.14 20.75 -15.34
C SER A 412 -8.33 22.11 -14.63
N ASN A 413 -9.43 22.28 -13.91
CA ASN A 413 -9.77 23.52 -13.21
C ASN A 413 -9.13 23.63 -11.82
N ILE A 414 -8.83 22.51 -11.17
CA ILE A 414 -8.22 22.50 -9.82
C ILE A 414 -6.69 22.57 -9.85
N LEU A 415 -6.07 22.21 -10.98
CA LEU A 415 -4.62 22.30 -11.20
C LEU A 415 -4.26 23.72 -11.63
N SER A 416 -3.27 24.32 -10.98
CA SER A 416 -2.73 25.66 -11.26
C SER A 416 -1.26 25.61 -11.59
#